data_AF-A0A965HH46-F1
#
_entry.id   AF-A0A965HH46-F1
#
_cell.length_a   1.000
_cell.length_b   1.000
_cell.length_c   1.000
_cell.angle_alpha   90.00
_cell.angle_beta   90.00
_cell.angle_gamma   90.00
#
_symmetry.space_group_name_H-M   'P 1'
#
loop_
_entity.id
_entity.type
_entity.pdbx_description
1 polymer ?
#
loop_
_entity_poly.entity_id
_entity_poly.type
_entity_poly.pdbx_seq_one_letter_code
_entity_poly.pdbx_strand_id
1 'polypeptide(L)' 'AEDTKVLYAKYAARVEQEKKVTFVGRLATYRYYNMDQVVAMALAEYEKLKVL' A
#
# COMPACT_ATOMS: atom_id res chain seq x y z
N ALA A 1 0.28 19.92 -5.19
CA ALA A 1 -1.01 20.40 -5.71
C ALA A 1 -2.13 19.66 -4.99
N GLU A 2 -3.16 20.38 -4.57
CA GLU A 2 -4.31 19.88 -3.80
C GLU A 2 -4.96 18.63 -4.42
N ASP A 3 -4.89 18.52 -5.75
CA ASP A 3 -5.37 17.39 -6.55
C ASP A 3 -4.74 16.04 -6.19
N THR A 4 -3.48 16.01 -5.76
CA THR A 4 -2.76 14.74 -5.55
C THR A 4 -3.28 13.94 -4.36
N LYS A 5 -3.61 14.62 -3.26
CA LYS A 5 -4.19 13.96 -2.06
C LYS A 5 -5.61 13.47 -2.32
N VAL A 6 -6.41 14.28 -3.01
CA VAL A 6 -7.78 13.90 -3.41
C VAL A 6 -7.76 12.72 -4.36
N LEU A 7 -6.83 12.70 -5.32
CA LEU A 7 -6.66 11.58 -6.24
C LEU A 7 -6.21 10.32 -5.50
N TYR A 8 -5.24 10.43 -4.59
CA TYR A 8 -4.81 9.31 -3.76
C TYR A 8 -5.96 8.73 -2.94
N ALA A 9 -6.78 9.57 -2.28
CA ALA A 9 -7.92 9.11 -1.50
C ALA A 9 -8.93 8.31 -2.34
N LYS A 10 -9.18 8.72 -3.59
CA LYS A 10 -10.02 7.97 -4.53
C LYS A 10 -9.47 6.59 -4.84
N TYR A 11 -8.15 6.46 -5.02
CA TYR A 11 -7.52 5.16 -5.26
C TYR A 11 -7.44 4.31 -4.00
N ALA A 12 -7.19 4.90 -2.83
CA ALA A 12 -7.21 4.20 -1.55
C ALA A 12 -8.58 3.53 -1.31
N ALA A 13 -9.68 4.23 -1.59
CA ALA A 13 -11.02 3.65 -1.49
C ALA A 13 -11.27 2.50 -2.49
N ARG A 14 -10.59 2.49 -3.64
CA ARG A 14 -10.67 1.37 -4.61
C ARG A 14 -9.83 0.18 -4.16
N VAL A 15 -8.68 0.42 -3.54
CA VAL A 15 -7.82 -0.63 -2.98
C VAL A 15 -8.58 -1.46 -1.94
N GLU A 16 -9.42 -0.82 -1.11
CA GLU A 16 -10.26 -1.53 -0.13
C GLU A 16 -11.28 -2.49 -0.77
N GLN A 17 -11.61 -2.32 -2.05
CA GLN A 17 -12.55 -3.18 -2.78
C GLN A 17 -11.87 -4.42 -3.38
N GLU A 18 -10.54 -4.40 -3.55
CA GLU A 18 -9.77 -5.46 -4.20
C GLU A 18 -9.42 -6.59 -3.23
N LYS A 19 -10.34 -7.54 -3.06
CA LYS A 19 -10.22 -8.62 -2.05
C LYS A 19 -9.10 -9.64 -2.30
N LYS A 20 -8.51 -9.66 -3.51
CA LYS A 20 -7.49 -10.64 -3.91
C LYS A 20 -6.16 -10.00 -4.29
N VAL A 21 -6.00 -8.71 -4.04
CA VAL A 21 -4.81 -7.95 -4.41
C VAL A 21 -4.34 -7.16 -3.20
N THR A 22 -3.07 -7.33 -2.85
CA THR A 22 -2.44 -6.58 -1.77
C THR A 22 -1.46 -5.56 -2.34
N PHE A 23 -1.64 -4.30 -1.94
CA PHE A 23 -0.86 -3.17 -2.45
C PHE A 23 0.23 -2.79 -1.43
N VAL A 24 1.51 -2.98 -1.80
CA VAL A 24 2.65 -2.73 -0.91
C VAL A 24 3.73 -1.84 -1.56
N GLY A 25 4.50 -1.15 -0.72
CA GLY A 25 5.65 -0.36 -1.13
C GLY A 25 5.34 1.11 -1.42
N ARG A 26 6.39 1.82 -1.85
CA ARG A 26 6.42 3.29 -1.98
C ARG A 26 5.33 3.84 -2.91
N LEU A 27 5.22 3.24 -4.10
CA LEU A 27 4.28 3.70 -5.14
C LEU A 27 2.85 3.31 -4.83
N ALA A 28 2.64 2.08 -4.35
CA ALA A 28 1.32 1.56 -4.05
C ALA A 28 0.63 2.30 -2.89
N THR A 29 1.42 2.76 -1.91
CA THR A 29 0.92 3.48 -0.74
C THR A 29 1.04 5.00 -0.88
N TYR A 30 1.62 5.50 -1.98
CA TYR A 30 1.89 6.92 -2.23
C TYR A 30 2.58 7.63 -1.05
N ARG A 31 3.62 6.99 -0.50
CA ARG A 31 4.38 7.50 0.65
C ARG A 31 5.87 7.50 0.35
N TYR A 32 6.62 8.33 1.06
CA TYR A 32 8.08 8.29 1.00
C TYR A 32 8.58 7.22 1.98
N TYR A 33 9.30 6.22 1.45
CA TYR A 33 9.95 5.18 2.23
C TYR A 33 11.36 4.93 1.73
N ASN A 34 12.26 4.63 2.66
CA ASN A 34 13.59 4.08 2.41
C ASN A 34 13.52 2.58 2.12
N MET A 35 14.63 2.00 1.66
CA MET A 35 14.68 0.59 1.23
C MET A 35 14.34 -0.39 2.36
N ASP A 36 14.91 -0.18 3.55
CA ASP A 36 14.67 -0.98 4.74
C ASP A 36 13.20 -0.98 5.16
N GLN A 37 12.54 0.17 5.08
CA GLN A 37 11.11 0.32 5.39
C GLN A 37 10.23 -0.45 4.41
N VAL A 38 10.57 -0.46 3.13
CA VAL A 38 9.84 -1.23 2.11
C VAL A 38 10.03 -2.74 2.32
N VAL A 39 11.25 -3.18 2.63
CA VAL A 39 11.54 -4.60 2.92
C VAL A 39 10.78 -5.06 4.16
N ALA A 40 10.82 -4.29 5.24
CA ALA A 40 10.10 -4.60 6.48
C ALA A 40 8.58 -4.68 6.24
N MET A 41 8.01 -3.74 5.47
CA MET A 41 6.60 -3.76 5.09
C MET A 41 6.23 -5.03 4.32
N ALA A 42 7.04 -5.42 3.33
CA ALA A 42 6.77 -6.61 2.52
C ALA A 42 6.78 -7.89 3.38
N LEU A 43 7.75 -8.03 4.28
CA LEU A 43 7.82 -9.17 5.21
C LEU A 43 6.63 -9.20 6.17
N ALA A 44 6.26 -8.05 6.74
CA ALA A 44 5.11 -7.95 7.64
C ALA A 44 3.79 -8.31 6.92
N GLU A 45 3.62 -7.88 5.67
CA GLU A 45 2.42 -8.19 4.90
C GLU A 45 2.36 -9.66 4.49
N TYR A 46 3.50 -10.25 4.12
CA TYR A 46 3.61 -11.68 3.83
C TYR A 46 3.19 -12.55 5.03
N GLU A 47 3.62 -12.20 6.24
CA GLU A 47 3.23 -12.93 7.45
C GLU A 47 1.71 -12.82 7.74
N LYS A 48 1.05 -11.71 7.40
CA LYS A 48 -0.43 -11.63 7.47
C LYS A 48 -1.10 -12.55 6.45
N LEU A 49 -0.56 -12.61 5.22
CA LEU A 49 -1.13 -13.43 4.14
C LEU A 49 -0.99 -14.92 4.40
N LYS A 50 0.07 -15.36 5.08
CA LYS A 50 0.24 -16.76 5.52
C LYS A 50 -0.85 -17.26 6.47
N VAL A 51 -1.49 -16.35 7.20
CA VAL A 51 -2.46 -16.68 8.26
C VAL A 51 -3.91 -16.72 7.70
N LEU A 52 -4.10 -16.36 6.43
CA LEU A 52 -5.35 -16.48 5.67
C LEU A 52 -5.43 -17.84 4.95
#